data_AF-A0A6P0X1P1-F1
#
_entry.id   AF-A0A6P0X1P1-F1
#
_cell.length_a   1.000
_cell.length_b   1.000
_cell.length_c   1.000
_cell.angle_alpha   90.00
_cell.angle_beta   90.00
_cell.angle_gamma   90.00
#
_symmetry.space_group_name_H-M   'P 1'
#
loop_
_entity.id
_entity.type
_entity.pdbx_description
1 polymer ?
#
loop_
_entity_poly.entity_id
_entity_poly.type
_entity_poly.pdbx_seq_one_letter_code
_entity_poly.pdbx_strand_id
1 'polypeptide(L)' 'ASTRIPIWVLVEARRLGYSEHDLLKSYPTICAGDLANAWAYAQAYPDEIEGAIQRNEVA' A
#
# COMPACT_ATOMS: atom_id res chain seq x y z
N ALA A 1 -14.99 -2.83 11.87
CA ALA A 1 -14.82 -3.01 10.42
C ALA A 1 -13.34 -2.92 10.11
N SER A 2 -12.68 -4.04 9.81
CA SER A 2 -11.26 -4.04 9.42
C SER A 2 -11.19 -3.65 7.95
N THR A 3 -10.87 -2.39 7.69
CA THR A 3 -10.60 -1.89 6.34
C THR A 3 -9.37 -2.63 5.84
N ARG A 4 -9.55 -3.63 4.99
CA ARG A 4 -8.46 -4.30 4.28
C ARG A 4 -7.91 -3.32 3.25
N ILE A 5 -7.00 -2.46 3.67
CA ILE A 5 -6.30 -1.55 2.76
C ILE A 5 -5.43 -2.42 1.85
N PRO A 6 -5.62 -2.35 0.53
CA PRO A 6 -4.78 -3.09 -0.39
C PRO A 6 -3.33 -2.61 -0.30
N ILE A 7 -2.38 -3.55 -0.41
CA ILE A 7 -0.94 -3.26 -0.41
C ILE A 7 -0.59 -2.25 -1.51
N TRP A 8 -1.24 -2.36 -2.68
CA TRP A 8 -1.01 -1.44 -3.80
C TRP A 8 -1.36 0.02 -3.46
N VAL A 9 -2.33 0.29 -2.57
CA VAL A 9 -2.67 1.66 -2.14
C VAL A 9 -1.51 2.29 -1.37
N LEU A 10 -0.82 1.50 -0.53
CA LEU A 10 0.36 1.96 0.20
C LEU A 10 1.47 2.31 -0.79
N VAL A 11 1.71 1.42 -1.76
CA VAL A 11 2.72 1.58 -2.82
C VAL A 11 2.44 2.83 -3.66
N GLU A 12 1.19 3.03 -4.07
CA GLU A 12 0.74 4.18 -4.84
C GLU A 12 0.89 5.48 -4.03
N ALA A 13 0.46 5.51 -2.77
CA ALA A 13 0.66 6.65 -1.90
C ALA A 13 2.14 7.02 -1.76
N ARG A 14 3.02 6.02 -1.62
CA ARG A 14 4.48 6.26 -1.60
C ARG A 14 4.98 6.82 -2.94
N ARG A 15 4.46 6.35 -4.08
CA ARG A 15 4.77 6.92 -5.42
C ARG A 15 4.29 8.37 -5.54
N LEU A 16 3.16 8.73 -4.91
CA LEU A 16 2.62 10.09 -4.84
C LEU A 16 3.39 11.01 -3.88
N GLY A 17 4.39 10.49 -3.14
CA GLY A 17 5.22 11.25 -2.22
C GLY A 17 4.76 11.23 -0.76
N TYR A 18 3.77 10.40 -0.41
CA TYR A 18 3.39 10.19 0.98
C TYR A 18 4.47 9.40 1.73
N SER A 19 4.78 9.85 2.94
CA SER A 19 5.66 9.10 3.85
C SER A 19 4.87 8.05 4.61
N GLU A 20 5.56 7.01 5.09
CA GLU A 20 4.95 5.94 5.90
C GLU A 20 4.27 6.50 7.16
N HIS A 21 4.81 7.57 7.73
CA HIS A 21 4.20 8.29 8.85
C HIS A 21 2.83 8.92 8.50
N ASP A 22 2.68 9.49 7.30
CA ASP A 22 1.41 10.08 6.86
C ASP A 22 0.37 8.99 6.58
N LEU A 23 0.83 7.86 6.05
CA LEU A 23 0.01 6.65 5.88
C LEU A 23 -0.46 6.10 7.22
N LEU A 24 0.43 5.94 8.21
CA LEU A 24 0.07 5.50 9.57
C LEU A 24 -0.88 6.47 10.27
N LYS A 25 -0.73 7.79 10.05
CA LYS A 25 -1.66 8.80 10.58
C LYS A 25 -3.03 8.73 9.90
N SER A 26 -3.07 8.54 8.59
CA SER A 26 -4.31 8.44 7.81
C SER A 26 -5.04 7.13 8.07
N TYR A 27 -4.30 6.08 8.40
CA TYR A 27 -4.79 4.73 8.64
C TYR A 27 -4.32 4.22 10.02
N PRO A 28 -4.96 4.68 11.12
CA PRO A 28 -4.57 4.27 12.47
C PRO A 28 -4.83 2.77 12.76
N THR A 29 -5.45 2.05 11.82
CA THR A 29 -5.70 0.61 11.91
C THR A 29 -4.56 -0.24 11.37
N ILE A 30 -3.58 0.33 10.67
CA ILE A 30 -2.38 -0.39 10.22
C ILE A 30 -1.21 -0.11 11.16
N CYS A 31 -0.42 -1.12 11.47
CA CYS A 31 0.81 -0.98 12.24
C CYS A 31 2.03 -0.91 11.31
N ALA A 32 3.14 -0.41 11.84
CA ALA A 32 4.41 -0.40 11.12
C ALA A 32 4.86 -1.82 10.67
N GLY A 33 4.49 -2.85 11.44
CA GLY A 33 4.71 -4.26 11.05
C GLY A 33 3.91 -4.69 9.82
N ASP A 34 2.67 -4.22 9.68
CA ASP A 34 1.85 -4.47 8.50
C ASP A 34 2.42 -3.76 7.26
N LEU A 35 2.94 -2.54 7.43
CA LEU A 35 3.66 -1.80 6.39
C LEU A 35 4.91 -2.54 5.93
N ALA A 36 5.73 -3.02 6.86
CA ALA A 36 6.92 -3.80 6.52
C ALA A 36 6.57 -5.09 5.76
N ASN A 37 5.50 -5.78 6.17
CA ASN A 37 5.01 -6.98 5.49
C ASN A 37 4.46 -6.64 4.09
N ALA A 38 3.71 -5.54 3.97
CA ALA A 38 3.20 -5.04 2.69
C ALA A 38 4.33 -4.71 1.72
N TRP A 39 5.42 -4.10 2.20
CA TRP A 39 6.61 -3.84 1.38
C TRP A 39 7.39 -5.09 1.01
N ALA A 40 7.50 -6.06 1.91
CA ALA A 40 8.10 -7.35 1.59
C ALA A 40 7.28 -8.05 0.49
N TYR A 41 5.96 -8.05 0.61
CA TYR A 41 5.07 -8.62 -0.41
C TYR A 41 5.17 -7.86 -1.74
N ALA A 42 5.17 -6.53 -1.72
CA ALA A 42 5.27 -5.72 -2.94
C ALA A 42 6.61 -5.89 -3.66
N GLN A 43 7.70 -6.11 -2.92
CA GLN A 43 8.99 -6.44 -3.51
C GLN A 43 9.07 -7.88 -4.03
N ALA A 44 8.35 -8.82 -3.41
CA ALA A 44 8.28 -10.21 -3.86
C ALA A 44 7.40 -10.38 -5.11
N TYR A 45 6.34 -9.55 -5.23
CA TYR A 45 5.36 -9.61 -6.32
C TYR A 45 5.12 -8.24 -6.97
N PRO A 46 6.17 -7.62 -7.55
CA PRO A 46 6.06 -6.29 -8.14
C PRO A 46 5.06 -6.26 -9.31
N ASP A 47 5.01 -7.28 -10.16
CA ASP A 47 4.07 -7.40 -11.28
C ASP A 47 2.60 -7.43 -10.83
N GLU A 48 2.30 -8.12 -9.72
CA GLU A 48 0.93 -8.20 -9.19
C GLU A 48 0.47 -6.83 -8.68
N ILE A 49 1.37 -6.15 -7.95
CA ILE A 49 1.11 -4.80 -7.42
C ILE A 49 0.96 -3.80 -8.55
N GLU A 50 1.86 -3.81 -9.53
CA GLU A 50 1.80 -2.90 -10.67
C GLU A 50 0.54 -3.14 -11.50
N GLY A 51 0.18 -4.40 -11.75
CA GLY A 51 -1.09 -4.74 -12.40
C GLY A 51 -2.32 -4.34 -11.59
N ALA A 52 -2.25 -4.31 -10.25
CA ALA A 52 -3.32 -3.81 -9.39
C ALA A 52 -3.45 -2.29 -9.44
N ILE A 53 -2.33 -1.55 -9.43
CA ILE A 53 -2.30 -0.09 -9.59
C ILE A 53 -2.88 0.28 -10.96
N GLN A 54 -2.41 -0.36 -12.04
CA GLN A 54 -2.87 -0.07 -13.39
C GLN A 54 -4.35 -0.42 -13.61
N ARG A 55 -4.85 -1.49 -12.97
CA ARG A 55 -6.30 -1.78 -12.98
C ARG A 55 -7.11 -0.74 -12.22
N ASN A 56 -6.56 -0.13 -11.17
CA ASN A 56 -7.23 0.92 -10.42
C ASN A 56 -7.26 2.26 -11.18
N GLU A 57 -6.20 2.61 -11.90
CA GLU A 57 -6.15 3.85 -12.71
C GLU A 57 -7.11 3.84 -13.92
N VAL A 58 -7.52 2.65 -14.39
CA VAL A 58 -8.40 2.47 -15.57
C VAL A 58 -9.88 2.32 -15.17
N ALA A 59 -10.20 2.28 -13.88
CA ALA A 59 -11.57 2.15 -13.35
C ALA A 59 -12.26 3.52 -13.16
#